data_AF-A0A023B0S0-F1
#
_entry.id   AF-A0A023B0S0-F1
#
_cell.length_a   1.000
_cell.length_b   1.000
_cell.length_c   1.000
_cell.angle_alpha   90.00
_cell.angle_beta   90.00
_cell.angle_gamma   90.00
#
_symmetry.space_group_name_H-M   'P 1'
#
loop_
_entity.id
_entity.type
_entity.pdbx_description
1 polymer ?
#
loop_
_entity_poly.entity_id
_entity_poly.type
_entity_poly.pdbx_seq_one_letter_code
_entity_poly.pdbx_strand_id
1 'polypeptide(L)'
;MNTLPLLPDLKDYKLPKTLPTLVVDMEVLFKDIHYSHGWKLFKRQRLDDLLKFASNHFELIIWSSEKFPLGQTMILGCGISCMGVLHQNNLSYCGGKYYKDLRRLGRDIHRVVRVTTSTQNILADQEDNTIVLDGSRDDCLDGLTNYLKTLSLAKGDLRPKIRECNRQDCIDKYKTRDVTGFLSRLIGLAG
;
A
#
# COMPACT_ATOMS: atom_id res chain seq x y z
N MET A 1 14.36 -24.20 -3.79
CA MET A 1 13.91 -22.89 -4.34
C MET A 1 14.11 -21.86 -3.24
N ASN A 2 14.75 -20.72 -3.51
CA ASN A 2 15.14 -19.75 -2.48
C ASN A 2 13.93 -19.34 -1.63
N THR A 3 13.92 -19.78 -0.37
CA THR A 3 12.84 -19.60 0.60
C THR A 3 13.00 -18.35 1.45
N LEU A 4 13.97 -17.49 1.12
CA LEU A 4 14.25 -16.28 1.88
C LEU A 4 13.15 -15.24 1.68
N PRO A 5 12.78 -14.51 2.75
CA PRO A 5 11.90 -13.34 2.65
C PRO A 5 12.34 -12.33 1.59
N LEU A 6 11.38 -11.68 0.95
CA LEU A 6 11.60 -10.61 -0.03
C LEU A 6 12.11 -9.31 0.61
N LEU A 7 11.82 -9.10 1.90
CA LEU A 7 12.25 -7.92 2.65
C LEU A 7 13.24 -8.34 3.74
N PRO A 8 14.25 -7.51 4.07
CA PRO A 8 15.11 -7.73 5.22
C PRO A 8 14.33 -7.69 6.55
N ASP A 9 14.94 -8.11 7.66
CA ASP A 9 14.25 -8.10 8.96
C ASP A 9 14.03 -6.65 9.41
N LEU A 10 12.87 -6.36 10.02
CA LEU A 10 12.58 -5.05 10.60
C LEU A 10 13.63 -4.63 11.64
N LYS A 11 14.27 -5.59 12.32
CA LYS A 11 15.36 -5.35 13.27
C LYS A 11 16.56 -4.67 12.63
N ASP A 12 16.85 -4.99 11.36
CA ASP A 12 17.97 -4.41 10.62
C ASP A 12 17.77 -2.89 10.42
N TYR A 13 16.51 -2.45 10.41
CA TYR A 13 16.10 -1.05 10.31
C TYR A 13 15.75 -0.40 11.65
N LYS A 14 15.91 -1.11 12.78
CA LYS A 14 15.47 -0.66 14.12
C LYS A 14 13.99 -0.24 14.17
N LEU A 15 13.15 -0.85 13.33
CA LEU A 15 11.71 -0.58 13.30
C LEU A 15 10.97 -1.47 14.31
N PRO A 16 9.89 -0.98 14.94
CA PRO A 16 9.07 -1.80 15.82
C PRO A 16 8.42 -2.95 15.05
N LYS A 17 8.42 -4.16 15.62
CA LYS A 17 7.72 -5.32 15.03
C LYS A 17 6.20 -5.12 14.90
N THR A 18 5.64 -4.19 15.66
CA THR A 18 4.22 -3.84 15.62
C THR A 18 3.87 -2.89 14.47
N LEU A 19 4.86 -2.31 13.79
CA LEU A 19 4.66 -1.40 12.66
C LEU A 19 4.00 -2.20 11.51
N PRO A 20 2.80 -1.79 11.05
CA PRO A 20 2.15 -2.47 9.93
C PRO A 20 2.90 -2.20 8.61
N THR A 21 2.86 -3.17 7.70
CA THR A 21 3.45 -3.04 6.36
C THR A 21 2.38 -2.60 5.38
N LEU A 22 2.63 -1.51 4.65
CA LEU A 22 1.78 -1.04 3.57
C LEU A 22 2.46 -1.30 2.23
N VAL A 23 1.88 -2.19 1.44
CA VAL A 23 2.27 -2.46 0.06
C VAL A 23 1.39 -1.61 -0.85
N VAL A 24 1.99 -0.70 -1.61
CA VAL A 24 1.29 0.07 -2.64
C VAL A 24 1.74 -0.40 -4.00
N ASP A 25 0.79 -0.88 -4.81
CA ASP A 25 1.09 -1.23 -6.19
C ASP A 25 1.43 0.03 -6.99
N MET A 26 2.45 -0.05 -7.85
CA MET A 26 2.95 1.13 -8.59
C MET A 26 1.88 1.85 -9.42
N GLU A 27 0.90 1.12 -9.96
CA GLU A 27 -0.28 1.62 -10.69
C GLU A 27 -1.20 2.55 -9.86
N VAL A 28 -1.13 2.48 -8.53
CA VAL A 28 -1.86 3.37 -7.62
C VAL A 28 -1.21 4.75 -7.61
N LEU A 29 0.09 4.84 -7.86
CA LEU A 29 0.85 6.09 -7.76
C LEU A 29 0.61 7.00 -8.97
N PHE A 30 0.41 6.41 -10.13
CA PHE A 30 0.39 7.14 -11.40
C PHE A 30 -0.95 6.95 -12.11
N LYS A 31 -1.48 8.05 -12.66
CA LYS A 31 -2.67 8.02 -13.54
C LYS A 31 -2.26 7.63 -14.95
N ASP A 32 -1.25 8.33 -15.47
CA ASP A 32 -0.75 8.19 -16.84
C ASP A 32 0.78 8.16 -16.87
N ILE A 33 1.32 7.41 -17.82
CA ILE A 33 2.75 7.33 -18.13
C ILE A 33 2.91 7.67 -19.61
N HIS A 34 3.51 8.82 -19.90
CA HIS A 34 3.76 9.25 -21.28
C HIS A 34 5.24 9.12 -21.66
N TYR A 35 5.46 8.64 -22.88
CA TYR A 35 6.77 8.42 -23.49
C TYR A 35 6.91 9.31 -24.72
N SER A 36 7.47 10.50 -24.57
CA SER A 36 7.80 11.33 -25.75
C SER A 36 9.20 11.93 -25.67
N HIS A 37 9.66 12.31 -24.48
CA HIS A 37 10.99 12.86 -24.23
C HIS A 37 11.52 12.37 -22.86
N GLY A 38 11.50 11.06 -22.66
CA GLY A 38 11.64 10.43 -21.34
C GLY A 38 10.29 10.17 -20.67
N TRP A 39 10.34 9.65 -19.45
CA TRP A 39 9.16 9.25 -18.67
C TRP A 39 8.49 10.47 -18.05
N LYS A 40 7.27 10.78 -18.49
CA LYS A 40 6.40 11.74 -17.78
C LYS A 40 5.40 10.95 -16.95
N LEU A 41 5.57 11.01 -15.64
CA LEU A 41 4.74 10.34 -14.65
C LEU A 41 3.76 11.34 -14.06
N PHE A 42 2.47 11.11 -14.28
CA PHE A 42 1.42 11.95 -13.71
C PHE A 42 0.97 11.36 -12.37
N LYS A 43 1.44 11.96 -11.27
CA LYS A 43 1.02 11.60 -9.91
C LYS A 43 -0.50 11.76 -9.77
N ARG A 44 -1.15 10.81 -9.08
CA ARG A 44 -2.56 10.97 -8.70
C ARG A 44 -2.75 12.12 -7.71
N GLN A 45 -3.93 12.73 -7.73
CA GLN A 45 -4.32 13.71 -6.72
C GLN A 45 -4.28 13.07 -5.32
N ARG A 46 -3.89 13.83 -4.29
CA ARG A 46 -3.68 13.37 -2.90
C ARG A 46 -2.55 12.36 -2.68
N LEU A 47 -1.78 12.00 -3.70
CA LEU A 47 -0.70 11.03 -3.55
C LEU A 47 0.37 11.49 -2.54
N ASP A 48 0.79 12.76 -2.60
CA ASP A 48 1.85 13.24 -1.71
C ASP A 48 1.40 13.24 -0.23
N ASP A 49 0.14 13.57 0.05
CA ASP A 49 -0.45 13.48 1.40
C ASP A 49 -0.48 12.03 1.90
N LEU A 50 -0.88 11.11 1.02
CA LEU A 50 -0.91 9.67 1.30
C LEU A 50 0.48 9.14 1.62
N LEU A 51 1.47 9.44 0.77
CA LEU A 51 2.85 8.96 0.92
C LEU A 51 3.51 9.52 2.18
N LYS A 52 3.30 10.81 2.47
CA LYS A 52 3.79 11.45 3.70
C LYS A 52 3.19 10.80 4.94
N PHE A 53 1.90 10.48 4.92
CA PHE A 53 1.29 9.77 6.03
C PHE A 53 1.82 8.34 6.15
N ALA A 54 1.86 7.61 5.03
CA ALA A 54 2.28 6.21 4.97
C ALA A 54 3.72 6.01 5.45
N SER A 55 4.67 6.83 4.99
CA SER A 55 6.09 6.71 5.36
C SER A 55 6.36 6.89 6.85
N ASN A 56 5.47 7.58 7.57
CA ASN A 56 5.59 7.81 9.01
C ASN A 56 4.89 6.75 9.88
N HIS A 57 3.91 6.02 9.33
CA HIS A 57 3.02 5.15 10.12
C HIS A 57 3.04 3.68 9.67
N PHE A 58 3.67 3.40 8.55
CA PHE A 58 3.79 2.07 7.97
C PHE A 58 5.23 1.83 7.51
N GLU A 59 5.62 0.56 7.45
CA GLU A 59 6.68 0.16 6.54
C GLU A 59 6.13 0.25 5.11
N LEU A 60 6.45 1.33 4.40
CA LEU A 60 5.98 1.58 3.05
C LEU A 60 6.82 0.82 2.01
N ILE A 61 6.19 -0.10 1.30
CA ILE A 61 6.77 -0.89 0.22
C ILE A 61 6.02 -0.58 -1.07
N ILE A 62 6.74 -0.30 -2.14
CA ILE A 62 6.14 -0.18 -3.48
C ILE A 62 6.34 -1.50 -4.23
N TRP A 63 5.27 -2.08 -4.77
CA TRP A 63 5.38 -3.31 -5.56
C TRP A 63 5.00 -3.06 -7.02
N SER A 64 6.02 -3.05 -7.88
CA SER A 64 5.89 -2.91 -9.32
C SER A 64 5.79 -4.27 -10.02
N SER A 65 4.98 -4.32 -11.07
CA SER A 65 4.93 -5.46 -12.00
C SER A 65 5.98 -5.33 -13.13
N GLU A 66 6.72 -4.22 -13.16
CA GLU A 66 7.77 -3.95 -14.14
C GLU A 66 9.07 -4.70 -13.83
N LYS A 67 9.88 -4.93 -14.87
CA LYS A 67 11.23 -5.48 -14.73
C LYS A 67 12.13 -4.52 -13.95
N PHE A 68 13.04 -5.06 -13.16
CA PHE A 68 14.12 -4.27 -12.56
C PHE A 68 15.02 -3.70 -13.67
N PRO A 69 15.47 -2.43 -13.58
CA PRO A 69 15.28 -1.47 -12.50
C PRO A 69 14.13 -0.48 -12.72
N LEU A 70 13.30 -0.66 -13.75
CA LEU A 70 12.39 0.38 -14.24
C LEU A 70 11.53 1.00 -13.13
N GLY A 71 10.84 0.16 -12.36
CA GLY A 71 10.02 0.64 -11.26
C GLY A 71 10.82 1.46 -10.23
N GLN A 72 12.05 1.06 -9.93
CA GLN A 72 12.90 1.75 -8.96
C GLN A 72 13.34 3.11 -9.50
N THR A 73 13.72 3.18 -10.77
CA THR A 73 14.05 4.44 -11.45
C THR A 73 12.88 5.42 -11.43
N MET A 74 11.65 4.94 -11.66
CA MET A 74 10.45 5.78 -11.61
C MET A 74 10.18 6.34 -10.21
N ILE A 75 10.25 5.50 -9.18
CA ILE A 75 10.04 5.91 -7.77
C ILE A 75 11.09 6.94 -7.33
N LEU A 76 12.36 6.71 -7.66
CA LEU A 76 13.45 7.65 -7.38
C LEU A 76 13.26 8.97 -8.14
N GLY A 77 12.90 8.91 -9.43
CA GLY A 77 12.66 10.09 -10.26
C GLY A 77 11.51 10.97 -9.76
N CYS A 78 10.52 10.38 -9.08
CA CYS A 78 9.41 11.11 -8.45
C CYS A 78 9.71 11.61 -7.03
N GLY A 79 10.88 11.28 -6.46
CA GLY A 79 11.24 11.63 -5.09
C GLY A 79 10.39 10.92 -4.03
N ILE A 80 9.86 9.73 -4.34
CA ILE A 80 9.03 8.97 -3.39
C ILE A 80 9.94 8.24 -2.40
N SER A 81 9.84 8.61 -1.13
CA SER A 81 10.56 7.93 -0.04
C SER A 81 9.78 6.69 0.41
N CYS A 82 10.38 5.52 0.25
CA CYS A 82 9.84 4.23 0.66
C CYS A 82 10.97 3.31 1.17
N MET A 83 10.61 2.27 1.93
CA MET A 83 11.57 1.32 2.50
C MET A 83 12.10 0.31 1.48
N GLY A 84 11.33 0.04 0.43
CA GLY A 84 11.73 -0.90 -0.61
C GLY A 84 10.83 -0.85 -1.84
N VAL A 85 11.42 -1.20 -2.98
CA VAL A 85 10.72 -1.38 -4.25
C VAL A 85 10.88 -2.84 -4.69
N LEU A 86 9.76 -3.52 -4.88
CA LEU A 86 9.71 -4.88 -5.42
C LEU A 86 9.33 -4.83 -6.90
N HIS A 87 9.77 -5.84 -7.65
CA HIS A 87 9.69 -5.90 -9.12
C HIS A 87 9.06 -7.20 -9.61
N GLN A 88 8.94 -7.33 -10.94
CA GLN A 88 8.44 -8.53 -11.59
C GLN A 88 9.13 -9.83 -11.11
N ASN A 89 10.45 -9.80 -10.88
CA ASN A 89 11.21 -10.97 -10.43
C ASN A 89 10.81 -11.44 -9.02
N ASN A 90 10.10 -10.62 -8.25
CA ASN A 90 9.62 -10.94 -6.90
C ASN A 90 8.21 -11.56 -6.92
N LEU A 91 7.55 -11.62 -8.08
CA LEU A 91 6.23 -12.23 -8.22
C LEU A 91 6.31 -13.75 -8.06
N SER A 92 5.23 -14.35 -7.57
CA SER A 92 5.02 -15.80 -7.56
C SER A 92 4.29 -16.21 -8.83
N TYR A 93 4.74 -17.28 -9.48
CA TYR A 93 4.08 -17.83 -10.65
C TYR A 93 3.30 -19.10 -10.26
N CYS A 94 1.99 -19.12 -10.52
CA CYS A 94 1.13 -20.27 -10.25
C CYS A 94 0.02 -20.33 -11.30
N GLY A 95 -0.25 -21.50 -11.88
CA GLY A 95 -1.37 -21.69 -12.80
C GLY A 95 -1.41 -20.72 -13.99
N GLY A 96 -0.26 -20.38 -14.57
CA GLY A 96 -0.18 -19.47 -15.72
C GLY A 96 -0.18 -17.98 -15.39
N LYS A 97 -0.32 -17.60 -14.11
CA LYS A 97 -0.50 -16.21 -13.68
C LYS A 97 0.58 -15.81 -12.67
N TYR A 98 0.88 -14.51 -12.66
CA TYR A 98 1.80 -13.91 -11.70
C TYR A 98 1.02 -13.23 -10.56
N TYR A 99 1.44 -13.50 -9.34
CA TYR A 99 0.82 -13.01 -8.11
C TYR A 99 1.82 -12.25 -7.24
N LYS A 100 1.36 -11.16 -6.64
CA LYS A 100 2.06 -10.48 -5.54
C LYS A 100 1.72 -11.19 -4.23
N ASP A 101 2.46 -12.26 -3.94
CA ASP A 101 2.21 -13.09 -2.76
C ASP A 101 2.77 -12.42 -1.49
N LEU A 102 1.88 -11.85 -0.68
CA LEU A 102 2.22 -11.10 0.53
C LEU A 102 2.93 -11.95 1.59
N ARG A 103 2.75 -13.29 1.58
CA ARG A 103 3.42 -14.20 2.53
C ARG A 103 4.94 -14.22 2.32
N ARG A 104 5.40 -13.89 1.10
CA ARG A 104 6.82 -13.85 0.76
C ARG A 104 7.55 -12.63 1.34
N LEU A 105 6.84 -11.64 1.90
CA LEU A 105 7.46 -10.44 2.46
C LEU A 105 8.25 -10.72 3.75
N GLY A 106 8.02 -11.86 4.43
CA GLY A 106 8.57 -12.11 5.76
C GLY A 106 8.02 -11.13 6.80
N ARG A 107 6.73 -10.84 6.70
CA ARG A 107 5.97 -10.00 7.63
C ARG A 107 4.81 -10.80 8.20
N ASP A 108 4.32 -10.38 9.35
CA ASP A 108 3.09 -10.92 9.89
C ASP A 108 1.92 -10.54 8.97
N ILE A 109 1.31 -11.54 8.32
CA ILE A 109 0.22 -11.33 7.36
C ILE A 109 -0.99 -10.64 8.00
N HIS A 110 -1.16 -10.73 9.32
CA HIS A 110 -2.22 -10.03 10.06
C HIS A 110 -1.97 -8.51 10.13
N ARG A 111 -0.76 -8.06 9.79
CA ARG A 111 -0.31 -6.66 9.83
C ARG A 111 0.11 -6.11 8.46
N VAL A 112 -0.16 -6.85 7.37
CA VAL A 112 0.13 -6.42 6.00
C VAL A 112 -1.15 -5.89 5.33
N VAL A 113 -1.05 -4.73 4.69
CA VAL A 113 -2.11 -4.12 3.87
C VAL A 113 -1.55 -3.90 2.47
N ARG A 114 -2.29 -4.30 1.44
CA ARG A 114 -1.99 -4.01 0.04
C ARG A 114 -3.02 -3.05 -0.52
N VAL A 115 -2.59 -2.07 -1.32
CA VAL A 115 -3.46 -1.17 -2.09
C VAL A 115 -3.14 -1.34 -3.58
N THR A 116 -4.17 -1.56 -4.39
CA THR A 116 -4.06 -1.81 -5.84
C THR A 116 -5.25 -1.21 -6.58
N THR A 117 -5.11 -0.98 -7.88
CA THR A 117 -6.26 -0.67 -8.76
C THR A 117 -6.70 -1.87 -9.59
N SER A 118 -5.90 -2.94 -9.62
CA SER A 118 -6.21 -4.19 -10.29
C SER A 118 -7.08 -5.10 -9.44
N THR A 119 -8.15 -5.61 -10.05
CA THR A 119 -8.97 -6.71 -9.48
C THR A 119 -8.42 -8.09 -9.82
N GLN A 120 -7.36 -8.16 -10.62
CA GLN A 120 -6.81 -9.41 -11.14
C GLN A 120 -5.65 -9.90 -10.30
N ASN A 121 -5.43 -11.21 -10.33
CA ASN A 121 -4.27 -11.87 -9.73
C ASN A 121 -4.06 -11.53 -8.24
N ILE A 122 -5.17 -11.35 -7.52
CA ILE A 122 -5.22 -11.33 -6.06
C ILE A 122 -5.41 -12.78 -5.60
N LEU A 123 -4.61 -13.23 -4.64
CA LEU A 123 -4.76 -14.56 -4.06
C LEU A 123 -6.00 -14.56 -3.13
N ALA A 124 -6.82 -15.61 -3.21
CA ALA A 124 -8.08 -15.70 -2.47
C ALA A 124 -7.88 -15.56 -0.94
N ASP A 125 -6.79 -16.10 -0.40
CA ASP A 125 -6.45 -16.00 1.03
C ASP A 125 -5.85 -14.62 1.43
N GLN A 126 -5.72 -13.69 0.48
CA GLN A 126 -5.15 -12.35 0.66
C GLN A 126 -6.10 -11.23 0.20
N GLU A 127 -7.36 -11.56 -0.12
CA GLU A 127 -8.40 -10.57 -0.41
C GLU A 127 -8.65 -9.66 0.79
N ASP A 128 -8.64 -10.23 2.00
CA ASP A 128 -8.80 -9.47 3.24
C ASP A 128 -7.55 -8.66 3.63
N ASN A 129 -6.46 -8.78 2.88
CA ASN A 129 -5.30 -7.90 3.01
C ASN A 129 -5.31 -6.78 1.97
N THR A 130 -6.21 -6.82 0.99
CA THR A 130 -6.10 -6.01 -0.23
C THR A 130 -7.25 -5.02 -0.35
N ILE A 131 -6.93 -3.73 -0.40
CA ILE A 131 -7.83 -2.63 -0.75
C ILE A 131 -7.73 -2.38 -2.26
N VAL A 132 -8.85 -2.52 -2.96
CA VAL A 132 -8.95 -2.31 -4.40
C VAL A 132 -9.65 -0.98 -4.67
N LEU A 133 -8.90 -0.06 -5.27
CA LEU A 133 -9.37 1.24 -5.69
C LEU A 133 -9.81 1.24 -7.16
N ASP A 134 -10.66 2.18 -7.52
CA ASP A 134 -11.02 2.41 -8.91
C ASP A 134 -9.97 3.30 -9.58
N GLY A 135 -9.04 2.65 -10.30
CA GLY A 135 -7.95 3.35 -10.99
C GLY A 135 -8.39 4.29 -12.12
N SER A 136 -9.64 4.21 -12.59
CA SER A 136 -10.16 5.12 -13.62
C SER A 136 -10.50 6.50 -13.07
N ARG A 137 -10.61 6.63 -11.75
CA ARG A 137 -11.03 7.85 -11.06
C ARG A 137 -9.85 8.67 -10.57
N ASP A 138 -9.95 9.98 -10.74
CA ASP A 138 -8.95 10.94 -10.24
C ASP A 138 -8.99 11.09 -8.72
N ASP A 139 -10.19 10.96 -8.15
CA ASP A 139 -10.48 11.12 -6.72
C ASP A 139 -10.37 9.81 -5.92
N CYS A 140 -9.82 8.74 -6.51
CA CYS A 140 -9.79 7.42 -5.88
C CYS A 140 -9.01 7.37 -4.54
N LEU A 141 -8.05 8.29 -4.34
CA LEU A 141 -7.22 8.37 -3.14
C LEU A 141 -7.82 9.22 -2.01
N ASP A 142 -8.86 10.01 -2.27
CA ASP A 142 -9.34 11.07 -1.35
C ASP A 142 -9.75 10.55 0.03
N GLY A 143 -10.30 9.34 0.12
CA GLY A 143 -10.66 8.70 1.40
C GLY A 143 -9.59 7.78 1.97
N LEU A 144 -8.60 7.38 1.17
CA LEU A 144 -7.66 6.33 1.53
C LEU A 144 -6.81 6.72 2.73
N THR A 145 -6.25 7.93 2.73
CA THR A 145 -5.37 8.39 3.83
C THR A 145 -6.08 8.34 5.19
N ASN A 146 -7.35 8.74 5.25
CA ASN A 146 -8.14 8.70 6.48
C ASN A 146 -8.48 7.28 6.92
N TYR A 147 -8.71 6.38 5.97
CA TYR A 147 -8.88 4.98 6.28
C TYR A 147 -7.58 4.34 6.80
N LEU A 148 -6.44 4.64 6.17
CA LEU A 148 -5.14 4.17 6.65
C LEU A 148 -4.78 4.68 8.05
N LYS A 149 -5.20 5.91 8.43
CA LYS A 149 -5.12 6.38 9.83
C LYS A 149 -5.88 5.46 10.79
N THR A 150 -7.05 4.98 10.39
CA THR A 150 -7.84 4.06 11.22
C THR A 150 -7.13 2.70 11.35
N LEU A 151 -6.47 2.23 10.30
CA LEU A 151 -5.72 0.97 10.30
C LEU A 151 -4.41 1.08 11.10
N SER A 152 -3.68 2.19 11.00
CA SER A 152 -2.41 2.37 11.73
C SER A 152 -2.59 2.36 13.25
N LEU A 153 -3.75 2.83 13.72
CA LEU A 153 -4.13 2.84 15.14
C LEU A 153 -4.70 1.50 15.62
N ALA A 154 -5.14 0.64 14.71
CA ALA A 154 -5.72 -0.64 15.06
C ALA A 154 -4.66 -1.58 15.65
N LYS A 155 -5.00 -2.21 16.78
CA LYS A 155 -4.21 -3.27 17.40
C LYS A 155 -4.64 -4.63 16.84
N GLY A 156 -3.69 -5.54 16.68
CA GLY A 156 -3.95 -6.90 16.20
C GLY A 156 -4.18 -7.00 14.69
N ASP A 157 -4.99 -7.98 14.30
CA ASP A 157 -5.28 -8.36 12.91
C ASP A 157 -6.09 -7.27 12.18
N LEU A 158 -5.55 -6.77 11.07
CA LEU A 158 -6.17 -5.73 10.25
C LEU A 158 -7.21 -6.28 9.27
N ARG A 159 -7.15 -7.58 8.96
CA ARG A 159 -7.97 -8.22 7.91
C ARG A 159 -9.48 -8.06 8.10
N PRO A 160 -10.06 -8.17 9.33
CA PRO A 160 -11.48 -7.92 9.52
C PRO A 160 -11.91 -6.50 9.11
N LYS A 161 -11.11 -5.49 9.46
CA LYS A 161 -11.38 -4.09 9.10
C LYS A 161 -11.28 -3.85 7.60
N ILE A 162 -10.30 -4.49 6.95
CA ILE A 162 -10.11 -4.41 5.50
C ILE A 162 -11.26 -5.11 4.78
N ARG A 163 -11.68 -6.29 5.24
CA ARG A 163 -12.84 -7.00 4.68
C ARG A 163 -14.11 -6.15 4.69
N GLU A 164 -14.33 -5.38 5.76
CA GLU A 164 -15.46 -4.44 5.86
C GLU A 164 -15.33 -3.25 4.89
N CYS A 165 -14.11 -2.91 4.44
CA CYS A 165 -13.83 -1.72 3.66
C CYS A 165 -12.64 -1.87 2.70
N ASN A 166 -12.78 -2.74 1.70
CA ASN A 166 -11.73 -3.03 0.70
C ASN A 166 -12.04 -2.53 -0.72
N ARG A 167 -13.12 -1.77 -0.91
CA ARG A 167 -13.56 -1.27 -2.21
C ARG A 167 -13.74 0.25 -2.21
N GLN A 168 -13.71 0.84 -3.39
CA GLN A 168 -13.79 2.29 -3.60
C GLN A 168 -15.02 2.93 -2.92
N ASP A 169 -16.19 2.31 -3.01
CA ASP A 169 -17.44 2.81 -2.43
C ASP A 169 -17.36 2.94 -0.89
N CYS A 170 -16.63 2.03 -0.23
CA CYS A 170 -16.39 2.14 1.20
C CYS A 170 -15.32 3.18 1.52
N ILE A 171 -14.23 3.24 0.75
CA ILE A 171 -13.17 4.24 0.93
C ILE A 171 -13.72 5.66 0.77
N ASP A 172 -14.66 5.88 -0.15
CA ASP A 172 -15.32 7.17 -0.35
C ASP A 172 -16.02 7.70 0.92
N LYS A 173 -16.47 6.81 1.82
CA LYS A 173 -17.07 7.18 3.12
C LYS A 173 -16.07 7.85 4.07
N TYR A 174 -14.76 7.72 3.81
CA TYR A 174 -13.70 8.32 4.62
C TYR A 174 -13.24 9.69 4.11
N LYS A 175 -13.79 10.19 2.99
CA LYS A 175 -13.50 11.54 2.47
C LYS A 175 -13.89 12.65 3.47
N THR A 176 -15.02 12.47 4.15
CA THR A 176 -15.60 13.46 5.08
C THR A 176 -15.38 13.09 6.55
N ARG A 177 -14.86 11.88 6.84
CA ARG A 177 -14.58 11.43 8.21
C ARG A 177 -13.28 12.06 8.67
N ASP A 178 -13.38 13.15 9.44
CA ASP A 178 -12.23 13.72 10.10
C ASP A 178 -11.80 12.84 11.28
N VAL A 179 -10.78 12.01 11.04
CA VAL A 179 -10.26 11.03 12.01
C VAL A 179 -9.58 11.71 13.21
N THR A 180 -9.24 13.00 13.08
CA THR A 180 -8.68 13.84 14.16
C THR A 180 -9.61 13.92 15.37
N GLY A 181 -10.93 13.94 15.17
CA GLY A 181 -11.92 13.87 16.24
C GLY A 181 -12.07 12.49 16.89
N PHE A 182 -11.61 11.42 16.22
CA PHE A 182 -11.59 10.07 16.77
C PHE A 182 -10.35 9.83 17.63
N LEU A 183 -9.22 10.43 17.24
CA LEU A 183 -7.98 10.45 18.02
C LEU A 183 -8.13 11.21 19.35
N SER A 184 -8.79 12.38 19.36
CA SER A 184 -9.04 13.10 20.62
C SER A 184 -9.88 12.30 21.62
N ARG A 185 -10.86 11.50 21.13
CA ARG A 185 -11.67 10.59 21.96
C ARG A 185 -10.92 9.35 22.44
N LEU A 186 -9.96 8.84 21.66
CA LEU A 186 -9.15 7.66 22.02
C LEU A 186 -7.99 8.00 22.98
N ILE A 187 -7.46 9.23 22.91
CA ILE A 187 -6.35 9.68 23.75
C ILE A 187 -6.85 10.27 25.09
N GLY A 188 -8.16 10.37 25.30
CA GLY A 188 -8.71 10.87 26.57
C GLY A 188 -8.34 12.33 26.85
N LEU A 189 -8.16 13.16 25.82
CA LEU A 189 -8.06 14.60 25.98
C LEU A 189 -9.48 15.19 26.01
N ALA A 190 -10.21 14.84 27.06
CA ALA A 190 -11.32 15.62 27.58
C ALA A 190 -10.81 16.26 28.87
N GLY A 191 -10.52 17.56 28.77
CA GLY A 191 -9.99 18.42 29.83
C GLY A 191 -9.70 19.78 29.25
#